data_AF-A0AAD5A2U2-F1
#
_entry.id   AF-A0AAD5A2U2-F1
#
_cell.length_a   1.000
_cell.length_b   1.000
_cell.length_c   1.000
_cell.angle_alpha   90.00
_cell.angle_beta   90.00
_cell.angle_gamma   90.00
#
_symmetry.space_group_name_H-M   'P 1'
#
loop_
_entity.id
_entity.type
_entity.pdbx_description
1 polymer ?
#
loop_
_entity_poly.entity_id
_entity_poly.type
_entity_poly.pdbx_seq_one_letter_code
_entity_poly.pdbx_strand_id
1 'polypeptide(L)'
;MGDGEMECFGPAAIYLRKPERERIEAQNKPFDAKTAVFVVDVEDMYLKGTLKSKEGGKATVQTEGGKTLTVKEDEIFPMNPPKYDKMEDMAMMTHLSEPAVLFNLKERYAAWMIY
;
A
#
# COMPACT_ATOMS: atom_id res chain seq x y z
N MET A 1 15.04 14.43 -3.25
CA MET A 1 14.08 15.54 -3.13
C MET A 1 13.66 15.64 -1.66
N GLY A 2 14.26 16.59 -0.96
CA GLY A 2 13.99 16.89 0.45
C GLY A 2 13.08 18.11 0.60
N ASP A 3 12.84 18.52 1.84
CA ASP A 3 11.86 19.58 2.17
C ASP A 3 12.18 20.94 1.52
N GLY A 4 13.46 21.24 1.25
CA GLY A 4 13.86 22.50 0.62
C GLY A 4 13.27 22.74 -0.79
N GLU A 5 12.99 21.69 -1.55
CA GLU A 5 12.32 21.81 -2.85
C GLU A 5 10.83 22.16 -2.73
N MET A 6 10.25 21.93 -1.55
CA MET A 6 8.82 22.18 -1.30
C MET A 6 8.53 23.60 -0.78
N GLU A 7 9.56 24.37 -0.40
CA GLU A 7 9.41 25.72 0.17
C GLU A 7 8.66 26.68 -0.76
N CYS A 8 8.87 26.56 -2.08
CA CYS A 8 8.21 27.42 -3.07
C CYS A 8 6.68 27.24 -3.13
N PHE A 9 6.14 26.13 -2.59
CA PHE A 9 4.71 25.88 -2.50
C PHE A 9 4.09 26.37 -1.18
N GLY A 10 4.89 26.85 -0.23
CA GLY A 10 4.44 27.42 1.03
C GLY A 10 3.42 26.52 1.77
N PRO A 11 2.28 27.06 2.23
CA PRO A 11 1.26 26.28 2.94
C PRO A 11 0.66 25.11 2.13
N ALA A 12 0.78 25.12 0.80
CA ALA A 12 0.24 24.06 -0.04
C ALA A 12 1.12 22.80 -0.06
N ALA A 13 2.39 22.89 0.35
CA ALA A 13 3.37 21.82 0.26
C ALA A 13 2.85 20.49 0.85
N ILE A 14 2.18 20.54 2.00
CA ILE A 14 1.67 19.36 2.72
C ILE A 14 0.59 18.55 1.99
N TYR A 15 -0.07 19.18 1.00
CA TYR A 15 -1.10 18.59 0.14
C TYR A 15 -0.53 18.05 -1.18
N LEU A 16 0.73 18.40 -1.49
CA LEU A 16 1.43 17.95 -2.70
C LEU A 16 2.40 16.82 -2.38
N ARG A 17 3.13 16.93 -1.26
CA ARG A 17 4.11 15.95 -0.81
C ARG A 17 4.24 15.98 0.71
N LYS A 18 4.41 14.80 1.32
CA LYS A 18 4.67 14.72 2.77
C LYS A 18 6.07 15.18 3.14
N PRO A 19 6.24 15.78 4.34
CA PRO A 19 7.56 16.13 4.86
C PRO A 19 8.51 14.94 4.82
N GLU A 20 9.80 15.20 4.58
CA GLU A 20 10.84 14.19 4.49
C GLU A 20 10.87 13.27 5.72
N ARG A 21 10.70 13.85 6.90
CA ARG A 21 10.60 13.10 8.16
C ARG A 21 9.49 12.05 8.12
N GLU A 22 8.26 12.44 7.75
CA GLU A 22 7.12 11.51 7.68
C GLU A 22 7.33 10.43 6.62
N ARG A 23 7.98 10.79 5.51
CA ARG A 23 8.35 9.83 4.46
C ARG A 23 9.35 8.81 5.00
N ILE A 24 10.44 9.24 5.63
CA ILE A 24 11.44 8.33 6.20
C ILE A 24 10.82 7.41 7.26
N GLU A 25 9.98 7.95 8.15
CA GLU A 25 9.27 7.17 9.17
C GLU A 25 8.35 6.12 8.52
N ALA A 26 7.64 6.46 7.44
CA ALA A 26 6.79 5.51 6.71
C ALA A 26 7.61 4.41 6.01
N GLN A 27 8.71 4.78 5.36
CA GLN A 27 9.56 3.84 4.62
C GLN A 27 10.28 2.82 5.51
N ASN A 28 10.54 3.19 6.78
CA ASN A 28 11.20 2.34 7.76
C ASN A 28 10.24 1.39 8.50
N LYS A 29 8.95 1.37 8.17
CA LYS A 29 8.00 0.45 8.80
C LYS A 29 8.38 -1.01 8.51
N PRO A 30 8.28 -1.91 9.50
CA PRO A 30 8.52 -3.34 9.27
C PRO A 30 7.60 -3.89 8.18
N PHE A 31 8.17 -4.64 7.25
CA PHE A 31 7.44 -5.23 6.13
C PHE A 31 8.04 -6.59 5.77
N ASP A 32 7.18 -7.61 5.66
CA ASP A 32 7.55 -8.93 5.18
C ASP A 32 6.96 -9.17 3.79
N ALA A 33 7.82 -9.09 2.76
CA ALA A 33 7.42 -9.25 1.37
C ALA A 33 6.84 -10.63 1.04
N LYS A 34 7.10 -11.66 1.86
CA LYS A 34 6.56 -13.01 1.61
C LYS A 34 5.13 -13.16 2.08
N THR A 35 4.75 -12.40 3.12
CA THR A 35 3.46 -12.57 3.79
C THR A 35 2.52 -11.39 3.59
N ALA A 36 3.01 -10.19 3.31
CA ALA A 36 2.18 -9.02 3.05
C ALA A 36 1.49 -9.12 1.67
N VAL A 37 0.16 -9.25 1.68
CA VAL A 37 -0.65 -9.46 0.48
C VAL A 37 -1.94 -8.64 0.53
N PHE A 38 -2.45 -8.28 -0.64
CA PHE A 38 -3.85 -7.93 -0.84
C PHE A 38 -4.64 -9.20 -1.12
N VAL A 39 -5.87 -9.28 -0.62
CA VAL A 39 -6.79 -10.40 -0.82
C VAL A 39 -8.12 -9.87 -1.34
N VAL A 40 -8.74 -10.58 -2.28
CA VAL A 40 -10.08 -10.26 -2.79
C VAL A 40 -11.11 -10.44 -1.67
N ASP A 41 -12.02 -9.47 -1.57
CA ASP A 41 -13.15 -9.49 -0.64
C ASP A 41 -14.44 -9.10 -1.38
N VAL A 42 -15.58 -9.67 -0.95
CA VAL A 42 -16.87 -9.48 -1.62
C VAL A 42 -17.46 -8.09 -1.33
N GLU A 43 -17.21 -7.53 -0.14
CA GLU A 43 -17.75 -6.25 0.30
C GLU A 43 -16.82 -5.09 -0.06
N ASP A 44 -15.53 -5.25 0.24
CA ASP A 44 -14.51 -4.18 0.13
C ASP A 44 -13.67 -4.25 -1.16
N MET A 45 -13.98 -5.20 -2.07
CA MET A 45 -13.21 -5.56 -3.28
C MET A 45 -11.81 -6.13 -2.96
N TYR A 46 -10.98 -5.37 -2.25
CA TYR A 46 -9.64 -5.75 -1.85
C TYR A 46 -9.33 -5.32 -0.42
N LEU A 47 -8.77 -6.23 0.37
CA LEU A 47 -8.31 -5.98 1.73
C LEU A 47 -6.81 -6.23 1.84
N LYS A 48 -6.15 -5.48 2.73
CA LYS A 48 -4.77 -5.79 3.16
C LYS A 48 -4.78 -6.95 4.16
N GLY A 49 -3.77 -7.80 4.10
CA GLY A 49 -3.62 -8.89 5.04
C GLY A 49 -2.25 -9.55 5.05
N THR A 50 -2.13 -10.51 5.95
CA THR A 50 -0.94 -11.35 6.13
C THR A 50 -1.27 -12.78 5.76
N LEU A 51 -0.55 -13.31 4.78
CA LEU A 51 -0.61 -14.72 4.40
C LEU A 51 -0.17 -15.61 5.56
N LYS A 52 -0.99 -16.62 5.89
CA LYS A 52 -0.72 -17.60 6.95
C LYS A 52 -0.31 -18.95 6.39
N SER A 53 -0.98 -19.41 5.34
CA SER A 53 -0.66 -20.69 4.68
C SER A 53 -1.06 -20.70 3.21
N LYS A 54 -0.42 -21.58 2.45
CA LYS A 54 -0.74 -21.92 1.05
C LYS A 54 -0.74 -23.44 0.91
N GLU A 55 -1.92 -24.01 0.69
CA GLU A 55 -2.09 -25.47 0.59
C GLU A 55 -3.19 -25.79 -0.41
N GLY A 56 -2.93 -26.76 -1.31
CA GLY A 56 -3.94 -27.26 -2.24
C GLY A 56 -4.51 -26.22 -3.20
N GLY A 57 -3.72 -25.22 -3.62
CA GLY A 57 -4.15 -24.15 -4.52
C GLY A 57 -5.01 -23.07 -3.86
N LYS A 58 -5.06 -23.06 -2.52
CA LYS A 58 -5.75 -22.05 -1.71
C LYS A 58 -4.79 -21.34 -0.79
N ALA A 59 -5.04 -20.06 -0.57
CA ALA A 59 -4.31 -19.21 0.35
C ALA A 59 -5.21 -18.83 1.54
N THR A 60 -4.68 -18.96 2.75
CA THR A 60 -5.33 -18.44 3.97
C THR A 60 -4.66 -17.14 4.39
N VAL A 61 -5.43 -16.05 4.42
CA VAL A 61 -4.96 -14.69 4.72
C VAL A 61 -5.70 -14.16 5.94
N GLN A 62 -4.97 -13.59 6.90
CA GLN A 62 -5.54 -12.82 7.99
C GLN A 62 -5.57 -11.34 7.57
N THR A 63 -6.76 -10.78 7.42
CA THR A 63 -6.95 -9.37 7.06
C THR A 63 -6.58 -8.43 8.21
N GLU A 64 -6.22 -7.18 7.92
CA GLU A 64 -5.97 -6.16 8.94
C GLU A 64 -7.22 -5.87 9.81
N GLY A 65 -8.42 -6.12 9.28
CA GLY A 65 -9.68 -6.03 10.03
C GLY A 65 -9.96 -7.22 10.96
N GLY A 66 -9.03 -8.18 11.07
CA GLY A 66 -9.13 -9.34 11.96
C GLY A 66 -9.92 -10.54 11.41
N LYS A 67 -10.52 -10.42 10.21
CA LYS A 67 -11.17 -11.55 9.50
C LYS A 67 -10.10 -12.48 8.92
N THR A 68 -10.34 -13.79 8.94
CA THR A 68 -9.52 -14.79 8.23
C THR A 68 -10.26 -15.25 6.99
N LEU A 69 -9.63 -15.12 5.82
CA LEU A 69 -10.19 -15.49 4.53
C LEU A 69 -9.39 -16.64 3.93
N THR A 70 -10.08 -17.61 3.34
CA THR A 70 -9.47 -18.66 2.53
C THR A 70 -9.95 -18.50 1.10
N VAL A 71 -9.05 -18.04 0.23
CA VAL A 71 -9.31 -17.73 -1.17
C VAL A 71 -8.44 -18.60 -2.07
N LYS A 72 -8.65 -18.54 -3.37
CA LYS A 72 -7.71 -19.18 -4.30
C LYS A 72 -6.39 -18.41 -4.36
N GLU A 73 -5.31 -19.07 -4.77
CA GLU A 73 -4.00 -18.42 -4.84
C GLU A 73 -3.90 -17.30 -5.89
N ASP A 74 -4.76 -17.30 -6.91
CA ASP A 74 -4.89 -16.23 -7.91
C ASP A 74 -5.68 -15.01 -7.41
N GLU A 75 -6.33 -15.13 -6.25
CA GLU A 75 -7.09 -14.05 -5.58
C GLU A 75 -6.27 -13.34 -4.49
N ILE A 76 -4.96 -13.59 -4.44
CA ILE A 76 -4.02 -12.85 -3.60
C ILE A 76 -2.97 -12.15 -4.45
N PHE A 77 -2.62 -10.92 -4.05
CA PHE A 77 -1.67 -10.08 -4.79
C PHE A 77 -0.57 -9.60 -3.83
N PRO A 78 0.71 -9.65 -4.22
CA PRO A 78 1.79 -9.17 -3.36
C PRO A 78 1.68 -7.67 -3.11
N MET A 79 2.00 -7.23 -1.88
CA MET A 79 2.09 -5.81 -1.54
C MET A 79 3.44 -5.23 -1.92
N ASN A 80 3.47 -3.96 -2.29
CA ASN A 80 4.74 -3.24 -2.44
C ASN A 80 5.33 -2.92 -1.06
N PRO A 81 6.67 -2.92 -0.91
CA PRO A 81 7.32 -2.47 0.30
C PRO A 81 7.00 -0.99 0.64
N PRO A 82 7.10 -0.56 1.91
CA PRO A 82 6.72 0.79 2.35
C PRO A 82 7.46 1.93 1.65
N LYS A 83 8.62 1.65 1.02
CA LYS A 83 9.31 2.63 0.15
C LYS A 83 8.47 3.13 -1.02
N TYR A 84 7.42 2.39 -1.40
CA TYR A 84 6.47 2.75 -2.45
C TYR A 84 5.14 3.28 -1.91
N ASP A 85 5.03 3.55 -0.62
CA ASP A 85 3.82 4.16 -0.05
C ASP A 85 3.65 5.58 -0.61
N LYS A 86 2.45 5.87 -1.12
CA LYS A 86 2.07 7.19 -1.67
C LYS A 86 3.04 7.67 -2.75
N MET A 87 3.46 6.78 -3.63
CA MET A 87 4.27 7.13 -4.80
C MET A 87 3.54 8.13 -5.69
N GLU A 88 4.28 9.13 -6.17
CA GLU A 88 3.80 10.15 -7.11
C GLU A 88 3.60 9.54 -8.51
N ASP A 89 4.54 8.69 -8.92
CA ASP A 89 4.43 7.91 -10.15
C ASP A 89 4.26 6.42 -9.79
N MET A 90 3.05 5.91 -10.01
CA MET A 90 2.73 4.51 -9.73
C MET A 90 3.38 3.54 -10.73
N ALA A 91 3.81 4.00 -11.91
CA ALA A 91 4.55 3.16 -12.85
C ALA A 91 5.91 2.71 -12.28
N MET A 92 6.40 3.38 -11.24
CA MET A 92 7.64 3.05 -10.53
C MET A 92 7.45 1.96 -9.46
N MET A 93 6.23 1.48 -9.19
CA MET A 93 5.97 0.40 -8.23
C MET A 93 6.48 -0.94 -8.77
N THR A 94 6.96 -1.83 -7.88
CA THR A 94 7.43 -3.17 -8.27
C THR A 94 6.28 -4.09 -8.63
N HIS A 95 5.19 -4.04 -7.86
CA HIS A 95 3.96 -4.75 -8.14
C HIS A 95 2.92 -3.75 -8.65
N LEU A 96 2.56 -3.87 -9.92
CA LEU A 96 1.57 -3.00 -10.58
C LEU A 96 0.26 -3.76 -10.81
N SER A 97 -0.37 -4.19 -9.72
CA SER A 97 -1.67 -4.85 -9.71
C SER A 97 -2.79 -3.85 -9.42
N GLU A 98 -4.04 -4.22 -9.73
CA GLU A 98 -5.23 -3.42 -9.43
C GLU A 98 -5.31 -2.97 -7.95
N PRO A 99 -5.14 -3.85 -6.94
CA PRO A 99 -5.13 -3.41 -5.55
C PRO A 99 -3.94 -2.52 -5.20
N ALA A 100 -2.76 -2.72 -5.81
CA ALA A 100 -1.61 -1.86 -5.54
C ALA A 100 -1.87 -0.40 -5.96
N VAL A 101 -2.46 -0.20 -7.15
CA VAL A 101 -2.86 1.12 -7.65
C VAL A 101 -3.97 1.71 -6.77
N LEU A 102 -5.01 0.94 -6.46
CA LEU A 102 -6.13 1.37 -5.63
C LEU A 102 -5.66 1.86 -4.25
N PHE A 103 -4.82 1.07 -3.57
CA PHE A 103 -4.36 1.42 -2.22
C PHE A 103 -3.37 2.59 -2.23
N ASN A 104 -2.53 2.75 -3.26
CA ASN A 104 -1.70 3.95 -3.37
C ASN A 104 -2.57 5.21 -3.49
N LEU A 105 -3.57 5.19 -4.38
CA LEU A 105 -4.52 6.30 -4.54
C LEU A 105 -5.32 6.57 -3.26
N LYS A 106 -5.85 5.52 -2.61
CA LYS A 106 -6.60 5.62 -1.35
C LYS A 106 -5.77 6.27 -0.25
N GLU A 107 -4.51 5.89 -0.13
CA GLU A 107 -3.62 6.44 0.89
C GLU A 107 -3.14 7.86 0.60
N ARG A 108 -2.92 8.21 -0.68
CA ARG A 108 -2.65 9.60 -1.09
C ARG A 108 -3.85 10.47 -0.75
N TYR A 109 -5.05 10.02 -1.12
CA TYR A 109 -6.30 10.73 -0.86
C TYR A 109 -6.56 10.93 0.64
N ALA A 110 -6.42 9.88 1.45
CA ALA A 110 -6.54 9.96 2.91
C ALA A 110 -5.53 10.94 3.56
N ALA A 111 -4.43 11.20 2.85
CA ALA A 111 -3.40 12.14 3.24
C ALA A 111 -3.54 13.52 2.56
N TRP A 112 -4.69 13.79 1.94
CA TRP A 112 -5.03 15.03 1.21
C TRP A 112 -4.15 15.34 -0.01
N MET A 113 -3.56 14.31 -0.60
CA MET A 113 -2.83 14.38 -1.87
C MET A 113 -3.71 13.80 -2.97
N ILE A 114 -4.25 14.66 -3.84
CA ILE A 114 -5.28 14.28 -4.83
C ILE A 114 -4.74 14.03 -6.24
N TYR A 115 -3.43 14.23 -6.44
CA TYR A 115 -2.70 13.97 -7.68
C TYR A 115 -1.59 12.96 -7.41
#